data_AF-D6SPR3-F1
#
_entry.id   AF-D6SPR3-F1
#
_cell.length_a   1.000
_cell.length_b   1.000
_cell.length_c   1.000
_cell.angle_alpha   90.00
_cell.angle_beta   90.00
_cell.angle_gamma   90.00
#
_symmetry.space_group_name_H-M   'P 1'
#
loop_
_entity.id
_entity.type
_entity.pdbx_description
1 polymer ?
#
loop_
_entity_poly.entity_id
_entity_poly.type
_entity_poly.pdbx_seq_one_letter_code
_entity_poly.pdbx_strand_id
1 'polypeptide(L)' 'MFLLDANVVSELRKIRRGKADPGVMPWAEGAVSSAFYLCVITAQELEIRILLADIRDPEKGKILRFWLKGRTLKALDV' A
#
# COMPACT_ATOMS: atom_id res chain seq x y z
N MET A 1 -7.70 9.37 -12.93
CA MET A 1 -6.29 9.45 -12.49
C MET A 1 -6.30 9.81 -11.01
N PHE A 2 -5.55 9.10 -10.20
CA PHE A 2 -5.53 9.21 -8.74
C PHE A 2 -4.10 9.18 -8.22
N LEU A 3 -3.74 10.18 -7.42
CA LEU A 3 -2.52 10.14 -6.61
C LEU A 3 -2.88 9.55 -5.25
N LEU A 4 -2.23 8.46 -4.86
CA LEU A 4 -2.61 7.70 -3.68
C LEU A 4 -1.88 8.19 -2.42
N ASP A 5 -2.63 8.27 -1.33
CA ASP A 5 -2.10 8.43 0.03
C ASP A 5 -1.64 7.08 0.62
N ALA A 6 -0.74 7.12 1.60
CA ALA A 6 -0.18 5.94 2.26
C ALA A 6 -1.26 5.04 2.90
N ASN A 7 -2.35 5.61 3.41
CA ASN A 7 -3.44 4.85 4.01
C ASN A 7 -4.25 4.13 2.93
N VAL A 8 -4.56 4.78 1.82
CA VAL A 8 -5.26 4.15 0.69
C VAL A 8 -4.44 2.97 0.15
N VAL A 9 -3.13 3.15 -0.05
CA VAL A 9 -2.23 2.05 -0.46
C VAL A 9 -2.25 0.90 0.56
N SER A 10 -2.32 1.22 1.86
CA SER A 10 -2.40 0.22 2.93
C SER A 10 -3.73 -0.55 2.91
N GLU A 11 -4.84 0.10 2.53
CA GLU A 11 -6.16 -0.52 2.38
C GLU A 11 -6.24 -1.39 1.12
N LEU A 12 -5.68 -0.96 -0.01
CA LEU A 12 -5.63 -1.74 -1.25
C LEU A 12 -5.00 -3.13 -1.02
N ARG A 13 -3.99 -3.22 -0.15
CA ARG A 13 -3.38 -4.50 0.26
C ARG A 13 -4.38 -5.46 0.94
N LYS A 14 -5.36 -4.92 1.67
CA LYS A 14 -6.32 -5.70 2.47
C LYS A 14 -7.53 -6.17 1.65
N ILE A 15 -7.76 -5.59 0.46
CA ILE A 15 -8.93 -5.92 -0.40
C ILE A 15 -9.03 -7.42 -0.66
N ARG A 16 -7.94 -8.07 -1.10
CA ARG A 16 -7.92 -9.52 -1.38
C ARG A 16 -8.23 -10.41 -0.17
N ARG A 17 -8.17 -9.86 1.04
CA ARG A 17 -8.48 -10.56 2.29
C ARG A 17 -9.88 -10.23 2.82
N GLY A 18 -10.66 -9.39 2.12
CA GLY A 18 -11.95 -8.89 2.59
C GLY A 18 -11.86 -8.03 3.84
N LYS A 19 -10.69 -7.42 4.10
CA LYS A 19 -10.41 -6.63 5.33
C LYS A 19 -10.14 -5.16 5.06
N ALA A 20 -10.35 -4.71 3.82
CA ALA A 20 -10.22 -3.30 3.48
C ALA A 20 -11.43 -2.52 4.01
N ASP A 21 -11.23 -1.23 4.23
CA ASP A 21 -12.31 -0.31 4.54
C ASP A 21 -13.45 -0.40 3.49
N PRO A 22 -14.73 -0.50 3.90
CA PRO A 22 -15.88 -0.61 3.00
C PRO A 22 -16.05 0.57 2.04
N GLY A 23 -15.49 1.74 2.34
CA GLY A 23 -15.49 2.89 1.43
C GLY A 23 -14.40 2.81 0.35
N VAL A 24 -13.31 2.09 0.62
CA VAL A 24 -12.19 1.93 -0.33
C VAL A 24 -12.47 0.83 -1.35
N MET A 25 -13.15 -0.24 -0.94
CA MET A 25 -13.36 -1.41 -1.81
C MET A 25 -14.18 -1.09 -3.09
N PRO A 26 -15.39 -0.47 -3.02
CA PRO A 26 -16.16 -0.14 -4.21
C PRO A 26 -15.45 0.87 -5.12
N TRP A 27 -14.76 1.84 -4.53
CA TRP A 27 -13.97 2.82 -5.29
C TRP A 27 -12.82 2.15 -6.05
N ALA A 28 -12.09 1.25 -5.38
CA ALA A 28 -10.95 0.55 -5.98
C ALA A 28 -11.39 -0.42 -7.09
N GLU A 29 -12.55 -1.07 -6.95
CA GLU A 29 -13.13 -1.94 -7.99
C GLU A 29 -13.56 -1.17 -9.24
N GLY A 30 -14.06 0.06 -9.07
CA GLY A 30 -14.43 0.94 -10.19
C GLY A 30 -13.26 1.63 -10.89
N ALA A 31 -12.04 1.54 -10.34
CA ALA A 31 -10.87 2.22 -10.87
C ALA A 31 -9.93 1.28 -11.63
N VAL A 32 -9.42 1.75 -12.77
CA VAL A 32 -8.38 1.03 -13.51
C VAL A 32 -7.02 1.25 -12.83
N SER A 33 -6.28 0.17 -12.60
CA SER A 33 -4.97 0.22 -11.93
C SER A 33 -3.95 1.17 -12.58
N SER A 34 -3.98 1.33 -13.91
CA SER A 34 -3.13 2.30 -14.64
C SER A 34 -3.44 3.76 -14.34
N ALA A 35 -4.56 4.04 -13.67
CA ALA A 35 -4.92 5.37 -13.22
C ALA A 35 -4.33 5.70 -11.84
N PHE A 36 -3.61 4.77 -11.18
CA PHE A 36 -3.02 4.96 -9.86
C PHE A 36 -1.56 5.40 -9.95
N TYR A 37 -1.23 6.42 -9.17
CA TYR A 37 0.11 7.00 -9.08
C TYR A 37 0.50 7.13 -7.62
N LEU A 38 1.80 7.08 -7.35
CA LEU A 38 2.35 7.22 -6.01
C LEU A 38 3.44 8.29 -6.01
N CYS A 39 3.37 9.20 -5.04
CA CYS A 39 4.44 10.16 -4.81
C CYS A 39 5.62 9.47 -4.12
N VAL A 40 6.86 9.84 -4.48
CA VAL A 40 8.07 9.31 -3.82
C VAL A 40 8.08 9.62 -2.31
N ILE A 41 7.47 10.73 -1.88
CA ILE A 41 7.32 11.07 -0.46
C ILE A 41 6.35 10.11 0.23
N THR A 42 5.24 9.73 -0.42
CA THR A 42 4.31 8.73 0.12
C THR A 42 4.96 7.34 0.17
N ALA A 43 5.81 7.00 -0.80
CA ALA A 43 6.61 5.78 -0.75
C ALA A 43 7.56 5.78 0.47
N GLN A 44 8.24 6.90 0.72
CA GLN A 44 9.10 7.07 1.89
C GLN A 44 8.30 6.95 3.20
N GLU A 45 7.11 7.54 3.29
CA GLU A 45 6.25 7.42 4.46
C GLU A 45 5.87 5.96 4.73
N LEU A 46 5.51 5.20 3.69
CA LEU A 46 5.24 3.77 3.80
C LEU A 46 6.45 3.00 4.33
N GLU A 47 7.67 3.30 3.87
CA GLU A 47 8.89 2.69 4.38
C GLU A 47 9.09 2.98 5.87
N ILE A 48 8.95 4.25 6.29
CA ILE A 48 9.06 4.64 7.70
C ILE A 48 8.06 3.89 8.57
N ARG A 49 6.79 3.79 8.13
CA ARG A 49 5.75 3.06 8.87
C ARG A 49 6.07 1.57 8.98
N ILE A 50 6.67 0.98 7.95
CA ILE A 50 7.14 -0.41 7.98
C ILE A 50 8.28 -0.57 8.96
N LEU A 51 9.27 0.33 8.96
CA LEU A 51 10.39 0.30 9.92
C LEU A 51 9.89 0.40 11.37
N LEU A 52 8.92 1.29 11.64
CA LEU A 52 8.29 1.39 12.96
C LEU A 52 7.51 0.13 13.35
N ALA A 53 6.86 -0.53 12.39
CA ALA A 53 6.20 -1.81 12.63
C ALA A 53 7.21 -2.93 12.89
N ASP A 54 8.34 -2.94 12.18
CA ASP A 54 9.44 -3.91 12.29
C ASP A 54 10.09 -3.86 13.68
N ILE A 55 10.28 -2.64 14.22
CA ILE A 55 10.77 -2.44 15.59
C ILE A 55 9.86 -3.12 16.63
N ARG A 56 8.54 -3.13 16.40
CA ARG A 56 7.56 -3.70 17.34
C ARG A 56 7.31 -5.19 17.12
N ASP A 57 7.35 -5.63 15.87
CA ASP A 57 7.05 -6.99 15.42
C ASP A 57 7.85 -7.28 14.14
N PRO A 58 9.03 -7.91 14.27
CA PRO A 58 9.92 -8.16 13.13
C PRO A 58 9.31 -9.06 12.05
N GLU A 59 8.47 -10.03 12.44
CA GLU A 59 7.81 -10.91 11.48
C GLU A 59 6.79 -10.13 10.64
N LYS A 60 6.02 -9.25 11.28
CA LYS A 60 5.13 -8.33 10.57
C LYS A 60 5.90 -7.34 9.69
N GLY A 61 7.02 -6.80 10.19
CA GLY A 61 7.90 -5.91 9.43
C GLY A 61 8.42 -6.58 8.15
N LYS A 62 8.90 -7.82 8.24
CA LYS A 62 9.35 -8.63 7.10
C LYS A 62 8.25 -8.84 6.05
N ILE A 63 7.03 -9.19 6.49
CA ILE A 63 5.88 -9.37 5.60
C ILE A 63 5.53 -8.05 4.88
N LEU A 64 5.52 -6.93 5.60
CA LEU A 64 5.21 -5.63 5.03
C LEU A 64 6.29 -5.16 4.06
N ARG A 65 7.57 -5.38 4.38
CA ARG A 65 8.70 -5.04 3.51
C ARG A 65 8.66 -5.82 2.20
N PHE A 66 8.39 -7.13 2.28
CA PHE A 66 8.21 -7.98 1.10
C PHE A 66 7.04 -7.50 0.23
N TRP A 67 5.93 -7.11 0.85
CA TRP A 67 4.79 -6.55 0.13
C TRP A 67 5.14 -5.22 -0.57
N LEU A 68 5.75 -4.26 0.13
CA LEU A 68 6.04 -2.93 -0.41
C LEU A 68 7.01 -3.03 -1.60
N LYS A 69 8.17 -3.69 -1.41
CA LYS A 69 9.21 -3.78 -2.44
C LYS A 69 8.84 -4.75 -3.56
N GLY A 70 8.28 -5.91 -3.23
CA GLY A 70 8.03 -6.98 -4.19
C GLY A 70 6.76 -6.82 -5.01
N ARG A 71 5.80 -6.00 -4.56
CA ARG A 71 4.49 -5.84 -5.22
C ARG A 71 4.14 -4.38 -5.47
N THR A 72 4.12 -3.54 -4.43
CA THR A 72 3.55 -2.19 -4.55
C THR A 72 4.42 -1.27 -5.39
N LEU A 73 5.70 -1.10 -5.03
CA LEU A 73 6.61 -0.20 -5.76
C LEU A 73 6.82 -0.67 -7.20
N LYS A 74 7.02 -1.98 -7.37
CA LYS A 74 7.14 -2.60 -8.70
C LYS A 74 5.89 -2.43 -9.58
N ALA A 75 4.69 -2.40 -9.00
CA ALA A 75 3.46 -2.23 -9.78
C ALA A 75 3.19 -0.76 -10.17
N LEU A 76 3.86 0.18 -9.52
CA LEU A 76 3.67 1.62 -9.71
C LEU A 76 4.90 2.29 -10.33
N ASP A 77 5.88 1.48 -10.76
CA ASP A 77 7.15 1.91 -11.36
C ASP A 77 7.88 3.00 -10.55
N VAL A 78 7.85 2.87 -9.22
CA VAL A 78 8.59 3.70 -8.24
C VAL A 78 9.75 2.89 -7.67
#